data_AF-A0A938UXV8-F1
#
_entry.id   AF-A0A938UXV8-F1
#
_cell.length_a   1.000
_cell.length_b   1.000
_cell.length_c   1.000
_cell.angle_alpha   90.00
_cell.angle_beta   90.00
_cell.angle_gamma   90.00
#
_symmetry.space_group_name_H-M   'P 1'
#
loop_
_entity.id
_entity.type
_entity.pdbx_description
1 polymer ?
#
loop_
_entity_poly.entity_id
_entity_poly.type
_entity_poly.pdbx_seq_one_letter_code
_entity_poly.pdbx_strand_id
1 'polypeptide(L)'
;MRKAFQDVLELSDGDLIIPKHFASMGAIGAVLVTQESKHPKKTGTLNLTAVKEYLLHHQEKEVPLQPLCLSSNHLSPSPLPSPIEGEGGKSDSPIKGEGEVRGSPLRGEGEVRGSPMQGEGVGNAYPIKGEWAVSDSTSGGEVEKSEKIEAYLGLDVGSISTNLVVIDKNKRVLSKRYLMTAGRPIEAVRTGLQEIGAEIGDRVEIKGVGTTGSGRYLTADFVGADLVRNEITAQATAAVYIDPAVDTIFEIGGQDSKYISIDNRVVVDFEMNKVCAAGTGSFLEEQAEKLDISIKEEFGKLALSAGEPVRMGERCTVFK
;
A
#
# COMPACT_ATOMS: atom_id res chain seq x y z
N MET A 1 11.91 3.54 8.96
CA MET A 1 11.24 4.49 8.03
C MET A 1 10.86 5.80 8.68
N ARG A 2 10.14 5.85 9.82
CA ARG A 2 9.77 7.11 10.50
C ARG A 2 10.93 8.11 10.64
N LYS A 3 12.03 7.69 11.26
CA LYS A 3 13.24 8.51 11.43
C LYS A 3 13.74 9.09 10.09
N ALA A 4 13.76 8.29 9.02
CA ALA A 4 14.23 8.76 7.71
C ALA A 4 13.35 9.88 7.15
N PHE A 5 12.02 9.79 7.28
CA PHE A 5 11.13 10.87 6.85
C PHE A 5 11.32 12.14 7.69
N GLN A 6 11.45 11.99 9.01
CA GLN A 6 11.68 13.13 9.91
C GLN A 6 13.01 13.82 9.61
N ASP A 7 14.09 13.05 9.42
CA ASP A 7 15.43 13.59 9.16
C ASP A 7 15.52 14.23 7.77
N VAL A 8 14.96 13.60 6.73
CA VAL A 8 15.09 14.07 5.34
C VAL A 8 14.16 15.23 5.01
N LEU A 9 12.94 15.23 5.58
CA LEU A 9 11.96 16.28 5.34
C LEU A 9 11.93 17.34 6.46
N GLU A 10 12.84 17.23 7.44
CA GLU A 10 12.97 18.16 8.57
C GLU A 10 11.63 18.39 9.32
N LEU A 11 10.87 17.31 9.53
CA LEU A 11 9.52 17.37 10.10
C LEU A 11 9.53 17.60 11.61
N SER A 12 8.64 18.47 12.08
CA SER A 12 8.39 18.71 13.50
C SER A 12 7.47 17.65 14.11
N ASP A 13 7.36 17.65 15.44
CA ASP A 13 6.41 16.80 16.16
C ASP A 13 4.97 17.15 15.78
N GLY A 14 4.27 16.18 15.18
CA GLY A 14 2.89 16.33 14.70
C GLY A 14 2.75 16.39 13.18
N ASP A 15 3.81 16.73 12.45
CA ASP A 15 3.79 16.83 10.98
C ASP A 15 3.73 15.45 10.31
N LEU A 16 4.30 14.43 10.95
CA LEU A 16 4.24 13.04 10.48
C LEU A 16 3.21 12.22 11.25
N ILE A 17 2.15 11.85 10.56
CA ILE A 17 1.08 11.01 11.12
C ILE A 17 1.27 9.57 10.64
N ILE A 18 1.28 8.62 11.58
CA ILE A 18 1.21 7.19 11.28
C ILE A 18 -0.12 6.66 11.82
N PRO A 19 -1.11 6.41 10.96
CA PRO A 19 -2.42 5.93 11.39
C PRO A 19 -2.34 4.61 12.16
N LYS A 20 -3.19 4.43 13.19
CA LYS A 20 -3.30 3.17 13.97
C LYS A 20 -3.48 1.92 13.08
N HIS A 21 -4.17 2.08 11.95
CA HIS A 21 -4.44 1.03 10.98
C HIS A 21 -3.71 1.27 9.65
N PHE A 22 -2.48 1.81 9.67
CA PHE A 22 -1.72 2.20 8.48
C PHE A 22 -1.64 1.11 7.39
N ALA A 23 -1.53 -0.16 7.78
CA ALA A 23 -1.45 -1.29 6.85
C ALA A 23 -2.78 -1.66 6.16
N SER A 24 -3.89 -1.01 6.53
CA SER A 24 -5.23 -1.31 6.00
C SER A 24 -5.95 -0.05 5.51
N MET A 25 -5.21 1.02 5.23
CA MET A 25 -5.77 2.32 4.83
C MET A 25 -6.58 2.23 3.53
N GLY A 26 -6.11 1.46 2.53
CA GLY A 26 -6.88 1.23 1.30
C GLY A 26 -8.22 0.54 1.58
N ALA A 27 -8.24 -0.50 2.40
CA ALA A 27 -9.47 -1.21 2.76
C ALA A 27 -10.43 -0.32 3.57
N ILE A 28 -9.91 0.48 4.51
CA ILE A 28 -10.70 1.48 5.25
C ILE A 28 -11.32 2.50 4.29
N GLY A 29 -10.52 3.01 3.36
CA GLY A 29 -10.96 3.92 2.32
C GLY A 29 -12.09 3.34 1.48
N ALA A 30 -11.94 2.09 1.05
CA ALA A 30 -12.96 1.37 0.29
C ALA A 30 -14.29 1.29 1.06
N VAL A 31 -14.25 1.07 2.38
CA VAL A 31 -15.46 1.13 3.22
C VAL A 31 -16.06 2.52 3.25
N LEU A 32 -15.26 3.55 3.53
CA LEU A 32 -15.75 4.92 3.68
C LEU A 32 -16.44 5.42 2.40
N VAL A 33 -15.83 5.17 1.23
CA VAL A 33 -16.45 5.53 -0.06
C VAL A 33 -17.74 4.72 -0.30
N THR A 34 -17.78 3.46 0.16
CA THR A 34 -18.99 2.62 0.05
C THR A 34 -20.11 3.14 0.95
N GLN A 35 -19.81 3.60 2.16
CA GLN A 35 -20.78 4.20 3.09
C GLN A 35 -21.41 5.49 2.54
N GLU A 36 -20.65 6.30 1.79
CA GLU A 36 -21.12 7.58 1.24
C GLU A 36 -21.91 7.44 -0.07
N SER A 37 -21.80 6.30 -0.75
CA SER A 37 -22.45 6.08 -2.03
C SER A 37 -23.97 5.93 -1.85
N LYS A 38 -24.75 6.94 -2.26
CA LYS A 38 -26.24 6.99 -2.13
C LYS A 38 -27.00 5.92 -2.93
N HIS A 39 -26.29 5.18 -3.79
CA HIS A 39 -26.82 4.08 -4.59
C HIS A 39 -25.80 2.92 -4.61
N PRO A 40 -25.61 2.18 -3.50
CA PRO A 40 -25.00 0.87 -3.65
C PRO A 40 -25.91 0.13 -4.63
N LYS A 41 -25.37 -0.40 -5.73
CA LYS A 41 -26.14 -1.35 -6.53
C LYS A 41 -26.57 -2.41 -5.52
N LYS A 42 -27.87 -2.53 -5.20
CA LYS A 42 -28.42 -3.66 -4.44
C LYS A 42 -28.31 -4.91 -5.31
N THR A 43 -27.11 -5.28 -5.72
CA THR A 43 -26.81 -6.52 -6.42
C THR A 43 -26.36 -7.54 -5.39
N GLY A 44 -27.28 -7.83 -4.47
CA GLY A 44 -27.19 -8.96 -3.55
C GLY A 44 -26.30 -8.73 -2.34
N THR A 45 -26.83 -9.09 -1.17
CA THR A 45 -26.06 -9.71 -0.08
C THR A 45 -24.75 -10.32 -0.58
N LEU A 46 -23.61 -9.95 0.04
CA LEU A 46 -22.29 -10.57 -0.11
C LEU A 46 -22.44 -11.98 -0.72
N ASN A 47 -22.09 -12.16 -2.00
CA ASN A 47 -22.38 -13.40 -2.70
C ASN A 47 -21.41 -14.49 -2.22
N LEU A 48 -21.73 -15.05 -1.06
CA LEU A 48 -21.01 -16.16 -0.49
C LEU A 48 -21.23 -17.45 -1.28
N THR A 49 -22.13 -17.51 -2.26
CA THR A 49 -22.35 -18.72 -3.06
C THR A 49 -21.13 -19.01 -3.92
N ALA A 50 -20.58 -18.01 -4.61
CA ALA A 50 -19.33 -18.18 -5.37
C ALA A 50 -18.16 -18.61 -4.45
N VAL A 51 -18.08 -18.01 -3.25
CA VAL A 51 -17.09 -18.38 -2.23
C VAL A 51 -17.31 -19.82 -1.74
N LYS A 52 -18.56 -20.21 -1.46
CA LYS A 52 -18.94 -21.56 -0.99
C LYS A 52 -18.73 -22.62 -2.06
N GLU A 53 -19.11 -22.36 -3.31
CA GLU A 53 -18.90 -23.26 -4.44
C GLU A 53 -17.41 -23.49 -4.67
N TYR A 54 -16.60 -22.42 -4.64
CA TYR A 54 -15.16 -22.54 -4.71
C TYR A 54 -14.61 -23.34 -3.50
N LEU A 55 -15.07 -23.08 -2.27
CA LEU A 55 -14.68 -23.86 -1.09
C LEU A 55 -15.02 -25.36 -1.20
N LEU A 56 -16.17 -25.68 -1.78
CA LEU A 56 -16.66 -27.06 -1.88
C LEU A 56 -16.02 -27.83 -3.05
N HIS A 57 -15.64 -27.15 -4.13
CA HIS A 57 -15.26 -27.78 -5.38
C HIS A 57 -13.81 -27.53 -5.82
N HIS A 58 -13.10 -26.57 -5.22
CA HIS A 58 -11.74 -26.26 -5.60
C HIS A 58 -10.74 -27.16 -4.84
N GLN A 59 -10.19 -28.15 -5.55
CA GLN A 59 -8.96 -28.84 -5.16
C GLN A 59 -7.82 -28.26 -5.99
N GLU A 60 -6.81 -27.66 -5.35
CA GLU A 60 -5.57 -27.28 -6.02
C GLU A 60 -4.93 -28.54 -6.60
N LYS A 61 -5.00 -28.69 -7.93
CA LYS A 61 -4.12 -29.60 -8.66
C LYS A 61 -2.88 -28.82 -9.02
N GLU A 62 -1.78 -29.06 -8.31
CA GLU A 62 -0.46 -28.65 -8.78
C GLU A 62 -0.15 -29.43 -10.06
N VAL A 63 -0.45 -28.82 -11.20
CA VAL A 63 -0.01 -29.33 -12.49
C VAL A 63 1.32 -28.66 -12.78
N PRO A 64 2.46 -29.38 -12.74
CA PRO A 64 3.72 -28.80 -13.17
C PRO A 64 3.57 -28.37 -14.62
N LEU A 65 3.82 -27.08 -14.86
CA LEU A 65 3.89 -26.56 -16.21
C LEU A 65 5.03 -27.25 -16.94
N GLN A 66 4.84 -27.56 -18.23
CA GLN A 66 5.95 -28.03 -19.03
C GLN A 66 7.05 -26.94 -19.02
N PRO A 67 8.33 -27.32 -18.87
CA PRO A 67 9.43 -26.37 -18.94
C PRO A 67 9.32 -25.51 -20.19
N LEU A 68 9.56 -24.20 -20.05
CA LEU A 68 9.56 -23.27 -21.16
C LEU A 68 10.65 -23.70 -22.16
N CYS A 69 10.22 -24.19 -23.32
CA CYS A 69 11.09 -24.48 -24.45
C CYS A 69 11.09 -23.29 -25.40
N LEU A 70 12.27 -22.85 -25.83
CA LEU A 70 12.40 -21.85 -26.88
C LEU A 70 11.70 -22.37 -28.14
N SER A 71 10.83 -21.56 -28.73
CA SER A 71 10.25 -21.88 -30.04
C SER A 71 11.34 -21.90 -31.10
N SER A 72 11.13 -22.67 -32.17
CA SER A 72 12.06 -22.73 -33.31
C SER A 72 12.38 -21.35 -33.92
N ASN A 73 11.50 -20.36 -33.73
CA ASN A 73 11.68 -18.98 -34.16
C ASN A 73 12.72 -18.20 -33.33
N HIS A 74 13.09 -18.68 -32.14
CA HIS A 74 14.16 -18.08 -31.32
C HIS A 74 15.56 -18.63 -31.66
N LEU A 75 15.64 -19.71 -32.46
CA LEU A 75 16.90 -20.34 -32.87
C LEU A 75 17.28 -19.99 -34.31
N SER A 76 16.42 -19.30 -35.07
CA SER A 76 16.79 -18.78 -36.38
C SER A 76 17.59 -17.48 -36.20
N PRO A 77 18.87 -17.42 -36.62
CA PRO A 77 19.58 -16.14 -36.65
C PRO A 77 18.81 -15.20 -37.57
N SER A 78 18.38 -14.06 -37.03
CA SER A 78 17.87 -12.96 -37.85
C SER A 78 18.94 -12.62 -38.90
N PRO A 79 18.61 -12.52 -40.20
CA PRO A 79 19.60 -12.12 -41.19
C PRO A 79 20.17 -10.75 -40.77
N LEU A 80 21.50 -10.66 -40.73
CA LEU A 80 22.20 -9.40 -40.50
C LEU A 80 21.65 -8.35 -41.48
N PRO A 81 21.34 -7.13 -41.02
CA PRO A 81 20.98 -6.06 -41.94
C PRO A 81 22.14 -5.84 -42.92
N SER A 82 21.81 -5.82 -44.21
CA SER A 82 22.76 -5.55 -45.30
C SER A 82 23.48 -4.22 -45.08
N PRO A 83 24.78 -4.11 -45.42
CA PRO A 83 25.51 -2.84 -45.33
C PRO A 83 24.81 -1.78 -46.17
N ILE A 84 24.56 -0.61 -45.58
CA ILE A 84 24.07 0.55 -46.31
C ILE A 84 25.25 1.05 -47.17
N GLU A 85 25.16 0.87 -48.49
CA GLU A 85 26.09 1.49 -49.42
C GLU A 85 25.86 3.01 -49.41
N GLY A 86 26.85 3.75 -48.92
CA GLY A 86 26.85 5.20 -48.96
C GLY A 86 27.19 5.69 -50.36
N GLU A 87 26.23 6.27 -51.07
CA GLU A 87 26.52 7.14 -52.21
C GLU A 87 26.99 8.50 -51.69
N GLY A 88 28.28 8.77 -51.86
CA GLY A 88 28.88 10.06 -51.57
C GLY A 88 28.78 11.03 -52.75
N GLY A 89 28.23 12.22 -52.48
CA GLY A 89 28.78 13.48 -53.00
C GLY A 89 27.82 14.39 -53.78
N LYS A 90 27.44 15.55 -53.21
CA LYS A 90 28.14 16.83 -53.41
C LYS A 90 27.51 18.01 -52.63
N SER A 91 28.42 18.77 -52.02
CA SER A 91 28.46 20.16 -51.50
C SER A 91 27.33 21.17 -51.77
N ASP A 92 26.96 21.99 -50.77
CA ASP A 92 27.39 23.41 -50.66
C ASP A 92 26.86 24.18 -49.41
N SER A 93 27.77 24.51 -48.47
CA SER A 93 27.97 25.82 -47.80
C SER A 93 26.91 26.37 -46.76
N PRO A 94 27.20 27.43 -45.96
CA PRO A 94 27.48 27.30 -44.52
C PRO A 94 26.63 28.22 -43.59
N ILE A 95 26.32 27.81 -42.35
CA ILE A 95 25.83 28.74 -41.31
C ILE A 95 26.54 28.48 -39.97
N LYS A 96 26.98 29.62 -39.40
CA LYS A 96 27.85 29.85 -38.23
C LYS A 96 27.24 29.39 -36.91
N GLY A 97 28.11 29.05 -35.96
CA GLY A 97 27.77 28.88 -34.55
C GLY A 97 27.73 30.20 -33.77
N GLU A 98 27.02 30.18 -32.64
CA GLU A 98 27.39 30.79 -31.34
C GLU A 98 26.25 30.59 -30.30
N GLY A 99 26.64 30.31 -29.04
CA GLY A 99 25.87 30.48 -27.79
C GLY A 99 24.81 29.42 -27.47
N GLU A 100 24.61 28.93 -26.25
CA GLU A 100 25.06 29.35 -24.92
C GLU A 100 24.70 28.22 -23.93
N VAL A 101 25.64 27.80 -23.09
CA VAL A 101 25.42 26.86 -21.98
C VAL A 101 24.95 27.67 -20.76
N ARG A 102 23.74 27.41 -20.27
CA ARG A 102 23.29 27.93 -18.96
C ARG A 102 23.33 26.82 -17.91
N GLY A 103 24.40 26.85 -17.12
CA GLY A 103 24.35 26.34 -15.74
C GLY A 103 23.73 27.41 -14.82
N SER A 104 23.13 26.97 -13.72
CA SER A 104 22.82 27.85 -12.59
C SER A 104 23.02 27.11 -11.27
N PRO A 105 23.45 27.80 -10.20
CA PRO A 105 24.31 27.23 -9.18
C PRO A 105 23.58 27.00 -7.85
N LEU A 106 23.90 25.89 -7.18
CA LEU A 106 23.66 25.72 -5.75
C LEU A 106 24.94 26.08 -5.00
N ARG A 107 24.93 27.20 -4.27
CA ARG A 107 25.86 27.51 -3.19
C ARG A 107 25.09 28.21 -2.07
N GLY A 108 25.28 27.69 -0.87
CA GLY A 108 24.78 28.24 0.38
C GLY A 108 25.41 27.47 1.53
N GLU A 109 26.73 27.61 1.70
CA GLU A 109 27.44 27.21 2.91
C GLU A 109 27.05 28.18 4.03
N GLY A 110 26.60 27.63 5.17
CA GLY A 110 26.35 28.36 6.40
C GLY A 110 26.89 27.55 7.58
N GLU A 111 28.09 27.90 8.04
CA GLU A 111 28.61 27.51 9.35
C GLU A 111 27.75 28.12 10.45
N VAL A 112 27.27 27.31 11.41
CA VAL A 112 27.03 27.80 12.79
C VAL A 112 27.55 26.78 13.82
N ARG A 113 28.36 27.34 14.72
CA ARG A 113 29.06 26.73 15.85
C ARG A 113 28.11 26.21 16.94
N GLY A 114 28.57 25.20 17.68
CA GLY A 114 27.80 24.49 18.69
C GLY A 114 27.72 25.11 20.09
N SER A 115 27.00 24.39 20.96
CA SER A 115 27.32 24.10 22.37
C SER A 115 26.23 23.19 22.97
N PRO A 116 26.56 22.36 23.97
CA PRO A 116 25.69 21.29 24.46
C PRO A 116 24.73 21.79 25.55
N MET A 117 23.52 21.26 25.61
CA MET A 117 22.72 21.31 26.83
C MET A 117 22.14 19.94 27.17
N GLN A 118 22.63 19.44 28.30
CA GLN A 118 22.03 18.37 29.09
C GLN A 118 20.85 18.94 29.90
N GLY A 119 19.86 18.08 30.18
CA GLY A 119 18.72 18.34 31.08
C GLY A 119 17.57 17.41 30.70
N GLU A 120 17.55 16.17 31.21
CA GLU A 120 16.81 15.76 32.41
C GLU A 120 15.30 16.03 32.35
N GLY A 121 14.52 14.94 32.40
CA GLY A 121 13.35 14.91 33.28
C GLY A 121 11.97 14.84 32.63
N VAL A 122 11.37 13.65 32.79
CA VAL A 122 9.98 13.42 33.21
C VAL A 122 8.85 13.83 32.24
N GLY A 123 8.25 12.80 31.65
CA GLY A 123 6.80 12.53 31.65
C GLY A 123 5.84 13.64 31.23
N ASN A 124 5.09 13.39 30.16
CA ASN A 124 3.65 13.30 30.31
C ASN A 124 2.99 12.58 29.13
N ALA A 125 2.23 11.54 29.48
CA ALA A 125 1.15 11.04 28.66
C ALA A 125 0.15 12.18 28.45
N TYR A 126 -0.24 12.44 27.20
CA TYR A 126 -1.44 13.22 26.92
C TYR A 126 -2.56 12.29 26.46
N PRO A 127 -3.72 12.30 27.16
CA PRO A 127 -4.82 11.38 26.92
C PRO A 127 -5.68 11.90 25.78
N ILE A 128 -6.03 11.04 24.82
CA ILE A 128 -7.06 11.36 23.84
C ILE A 128 -8.35 10.62 24.22
N LYS A 129 -9.30 11.40 24.71
CA LYS A 129 -10.71 11.03 24.89
C LYS A 129 -11.37 10.89 23.51
N GLY A 130 -11.55 9.65 23.11
CA GLY A 130 -12.61 9.18 22.23
C GLY A 130 -12.86 7.75 22.67
N GLU A 131 -13.97 7.50 23.35
CA GLU A 131 -14.22 6.23 24.04
C GLU A 131 -14.25 5.05 23.06
N TRP A 132 -13.17 4.27 23.07
CA TRP A 132 -13.14 2.91 22.51
C TRP A 132 -13.67 1.97 23.58
N ALA A 133 -14.99 1.94 23.76
CA ALA A 133 -15.62 1.04 24.70
C ALA A 133 -15.56 -0.40 24.17
N VAL A 134 -14.82 -1.27 24.86
CA VAL A 134 -15.05 -2.72 24.83
C VAL A 134 -16.06 -3.01 25.93
N SER A 135 -17.31 -3.28 25.56
CA SER A 135 -18.29 -3.78 26.51
C SER A 135 -18.06 -5.29 26.68
N ASP A 136 -17.43 -5.66 27.80
CA ASP A 136 -17.52 -7.01 28.33
C ASP A 136 -18.82 -7.10 29.14
N SER A 137 -19.72 -8.00 28.75
CA SER A 137 -20.86 -8.37 29.58
C SER A 137 -21.10 -9.86 29.48
N THR A 138 -20.52 -10.59 30.43
CA THR A 138 -20.92 -11.95 30.81
C THR A 138 -22.11 -11.86 31.76
N SER A 139 -23.28 -12.31 31.31
CA SER A 139 -24.32 -12.83 32.20
C SER A 139 -25.31 -13.67 31.41
N GLY A 140 -25.45 -14.93 31.81
CA GLY A 140 -26.42 -15.87 31.26
C GLY A 140 -27.85 -15.41 31.50
N GLY A 141 -28.66 -15.51 30.44
CA GLY A 141 -30.08 -15.18 30.39
C GLY A 141 -30.55 -15.37 28.95
N GLU A 142 -31.80 -15.78 28.77
CA GLU A 142 -32.43 -16.21 27.52
C GLU A 142 -32.09 -15.32 26.30
N VAL A 143 -31.83 -15.94 25.15
CA VAL A 143 -31.38 -15.25 23.92
C VAL A 143 -32.54 -14.44 23.32
N GLU A 144 -32.75 -13.23 23.83
CA GLU A 144 -33.35 -12.17 23.03
C GLU A 144 -32.45 -11.95 21.80
N LYS A 145 -33.03 -11.95 20.59
CA LYS A 145 -32.29 -11.65 19.35
C LYS A 145 -31.73 -10.23 19.45
N SER A 146 -30.48 -10.09 19.89
CA SER A 146 -29.77 -8.83 19.80
C SER A 146 -29.74 -8.40 18.33
N GLU A 147 -30.16 -7.18 18.04
CA GLU A 147 -30.09 -6.61 16.70
C GLU A 147 -28.64 -6.66 16.19
N LYS A 148 -28.42 -7.19 14.99
CA LYS A 148 -27.08 -7.28 14.41
C LYS A 148 -26.51 -5.89 14.16
N ILE A 149 -25.21 -5.72 14.36
CA ILE A 149 -24.51 -4.47 14.10
C ILE A 149 -24.41 -4.26 12.58
N GLU A 150 -24.98 -3.16 12.08
CA GLU A 150 -24.78 -2.75 10.69
C GLU A 150 -23.31 -2.41 10.43
N ALA A 151 -22.71 -3.08 9.45
CA ALA A 151 -21.31 -2.95 9.11
C ALA A 151 -21.05 -3.01 7.61
N TYR A 152 -19.84 -2.69 7.22
CA TYR A 152 -19.38 -2.62 5.83
C TYR A 152 -18.03 -3.31 5.73
N LEU A 153 -17.80 -4.01 4.62
CA LEU A 153 -16.58 -4.74 4.36
C LEU A 153 -15.73 -4.01 3.30
N GLY A 154 -14.48 -3.76 3.62
CA GLY A 154 -13.48 -3.24 2.67
C GLY A 154 -12.45 -4.31 2.36
N LEU A 155 -12.14 -4.49 1.09
CA LEU A 155 -11.06 -5.35 0.63
C LEU A 155 -10.05 -4.53 -0.16
N ASP A 156 -8.78 -4.60 0.22
CA ASP A 156 -7.67 -4.02 -0.52
C ASP A 156 -6.70 -5.14 -0.89
N VAL A 157 -6.71 -5.49 -2.17
CA VAL A 157 -5.97 -6.64 -2.69
C VAL A 157 -4.81 -6.13 -3.53
N GLY A 158 -3.63 -6.12 -2.92
CA GLY A 158 -2.36 -5.79 -3.56
C GLY A 158 -1.58 -7.02 -4.01
N SER A 159 -0.43 -6.80 -4.65
CA SER A 159 0.48 -7.85 -5.12
C SER A 159 1.13 -8.64 -3.97
N ILE A 160 1.42 -7.96 -2.86
CA ILE A 160 2.09 -8.56 -1.69
C ILE A 160 1.12 -8.88 -0.58
N SER A 161 0.18 -7.99 -0.28
CA SER A 161 -0.77 -8.15 0.82
C SER A 161 -2.22 -8.01 0.38
N THR A 162 -3.08 -8.69 1.12
CA THR A 162 -4.53 -8.65 1.02
C THR A 162 -5.08 -8.24 2.38
N ASN A 163 -5.77 -7.11 2.40
CA ASN A 163 -6.29 -6.48 3.62
C ASN A 163 -7.81 -6.49 3.60
N LEU A 164 -8.41 -7.01 4.67
CA LEU A 164 -9.85 -6.99 4.87
C LEU A 164 -10.15 -6.20 6.14
N VAL A 165 -11.17 -5.35 6.10
CA VAL A 165 -11.61 -4.56 7.27
C VAL A 165 -13.12 -4.54 7.32
N VAL A 166 -13.69 -4.80 8.50
CA VAL A 166 -15.11 -4.60 8.79
C VAL A 166 -15.27 -3.38 9.68
N ILE A 167 -16.07 -2.40 9.24
CA ILE A 167 -16.32 -1.14 9.95
C ILE A 167 -17.82 -0.95 10.15
N ASP A 168 -18.24 -0.55 11.34
CA ASP A 168 -19.64 -0.24 11.63
C ASP A 168 -20.08 1.14 11.09
N LYS A 169 -21.37 1.45 11.21
CA LYS A 169 -21.94 2.77 10.83
C LYS A 169 -21.32 3.95 11.58
N ASN A 170 -20.73 3.72 12.76
CA ASN A 170 -20.06 4.73 13.57
C ASN A 170 -18.56 4.81 13.25
N LYS A 171 -18.13 4.19 12.14
CA LYS A 171 -16.75 4.19 11.65
C LYS A 171 -15.76 3.51 12.59
N ARG A 172 -16.23 2.60 13.45
CA ARG A 172 -15.39 1.77 14.32
C ARG A 172 -14.98 0.50 13.58
N VAL A 173 -13.68 0.22 13.57
CA VAL A 173 -13.14 -1.04 13.04
C VAL A 173 -13.53 -2.18 13.99
N LEU A 174 -14.36 -3.11 13.52
CA LEU A 174 -14.84 -4.27 14.28
C LEU A 174 -13.89 -5.46 14.16
N SER A 175 -13.34 -5.69 12.97
CA SER A 175 -12.34 -6.73 12.70
C SER A 175 -11.49 -6.34 11.49
N LYS A 176 -10.26 -6.87 11.43
CA LYS A 176 -9.36 -6.71 10.29
C LYS A 176 -8.47 -7.93 10.08
N ARG A 177 -8.02 -8.14 8.84
CA ARG A 177 -6.98 -9.11 8.49
C ARG A 177 -5.96 -8.48 7.56
N TYR A 178 -4.70 -8.79 7.79
CA TYR A 178 -3.58 -8.53 6.90
C TYR A 178 -3.00 -9.89 6.54
N LEU A 179 -3.16 -10.30 5.29
CA LEU A 179 -2.72 -11.60 4.80
C LEU A 179 -1.74 -11.40 3.65
N MET A 180 -0.80 -12.32 3.47
CA MET A 180 0.04 -12.31 2.28
C MET A 180 -0.77 -12.79 1.08
N THR A 181 -0.77 -12.01 0.00
CA THR A 181 -1.42 -12.40 -1.26
C THR A 181 -0.74 -13.62 -1.86
N ALA A 182 0.60 -13.67 -1.83
CA ALA A 182 1.41 -14.80 -2.28
C ALA A 182 1.02 -15.33 -3.68
N GLY A 183 0.68 -14.43 -4.61
CA GLY A 183 0.20 -14.78 -5.96
C GLY A 183 -1.18 -15.42 -6.02
N ARG A 184 -1.85 -15.62 -4.88
CA ARG A 184 -3.17 -16.27 -4.74
C ARG A 184 -4.19 -15.32 -4.10
N PRO A 185 -4.61 -14.25 -4.79
CA PRO A 185 -5.50 -13.23 -4.24
C PRO A 185 -6.87 -13.78 -3.79
N ILE A 186 -7.45 -14.71 -4.56
CA ILE A 186 -8.74 -15.31 -4.21
C ILE A 186 -8.64 -16.14 -2.92
N GLU A 187 -7.56 -16.88 -2.75
CA GLU A 187 -7.29 -17.66 -1.53
C GLU A 187 -7.12 -16.77 -0.32
N ALA A 188 -6.31 -15.70 -0.43
CA ALA A 188 -6.11 -14.76 0.66
C ALA A 188 -7.43 -14.08 1.08
N VAL A 189 -8.25 -13.65 0.11
CA VAL A 189 -9.59 -13.11 0.38
C VAL A 189 -10.48 -14.13 1.09
N ARG A 190 -10.48 -15.38 0.62
CA ARG A 190 -11.27 -16.48 1.20
C ARG A 190 -10.89 -16.74 2.66
N THR A 191 -9.60 -16.89 2.95
CA THR A 191 -9.09 -17.06 4.31
C THR A 191 -9.50 -15.88 5.19
N GLY A 192 -9.32 -14.64 4.72
CA GLY A 192 -9.70 -13.45 5.47
C GLY A 192 -11.20 -13.39 5.77
N LEU A 193 -12.05 -13.71 4.79
CA LEU A 193 -13.51 -13.78 4.96
C LEU A 193 -13.93 -14.87 5.95
N GLN A 194 -13.30 -16.04 5.88
CA GLN A 194 -13.59 -17.14 6.80
C GLN A 194 -13.21 -16.78 8.24
N GLU A 195 -12.03 -16.20 8.46
CA GLU A 195 -11.57 -15.80 9.77
C GLU A 195 -12.42 -14.68 10.38
N ILE A 196 -12.79 -13.66 9.58
CA ILE A 196 -13.68 -12.58 10.01
C ILE A 196 -15.09 -13.12 10.30
N GLY A 197 -15.60 -14.01 9.43
CA GLY A 197 -16.90 -14.64 9.59
C GLY A 197 -17.00 -15.45 10.87
N ALA A 198 -15.96 -16.22 11.20
CA ALA A 198 -15.88 -16.96 12.46
C ALA A 198 -15.79 -16.04 13.70
N GLU A 199 -15.14 -14.88 13.56
CA GLU A 199 -14.95 -13.93 14.67
C GLU A 199 -16.21 -13.10 14.99
N ILE A 200 -16.87 -12.56 13.96
CA ILE A 200 -17.94 -11.57 14.15
C ILE A 200 -19.18 -11.78 13.27
N GLY A 201 -19.23 -12.81 12.42
CA GLY A 201 -20.29 -13.00 11.42
C GLY A 201 -21.71 -13.10 11.99
N ASP A 202 -21.87 -13.71 13.17
CA ASP A 202 -23.17 -13.81 13.84
C ASP A 202 -23.64 -12.48 14.44
N ARG A 203 -22.72 -11.53 14.66
CA ARG A 203 -22.97 -10.24 15.31
C ARG A 203 -23.18 -9.09 14.34
N VAL A 204 -22.84 -9.26 13.05
CA VAL A 204 -22.86 -8.18 12.07
C VAL A 204 -23.80 -8.47 10.90
N GLU A 205 -24.36 -7.40 10.32
CA GLU A 205 -25.06 -7.41 9.04
C GLU A 205 -24.28 -6.52 8.07
N ILE A 206 -23.70 -7.11 7.01
CA ILE A 206 -22.93 -6.37 6.01
C ILE A 206 -23.89 -5.64 5.07
N LYS A 207 -23.90 -4.31 5.13
CA LYS A 207 -24.76 -3.43 4.31
C LYS A 207 -24.11 -3.01 2.99
N GLY A 208 -22.79 -3.20 2.86
CA GLY A 208 -22.08 -2.94 1.61
C GLY A 208 -20.63 -3.41 1.64
N VAL A 209 -20.10 -3.68 0.44
CA VAL A 209 -18.75 -4.20 0.21
C VAL A 209 -18.03 -3.31 -0.80
N GLY A 210 -16.87 -2.79 -0.40
CA GLY A 210 -15.98 -2.00 -1.25
C GLY A 210 -14.69 -2.75 -1.56
N THR A 211 -14.20 -2.70 -2.79
CA THR A 211 -12.89 -3.24 -3.17
C THR A 211 -11.95 -2.19 -3.73
N THR A 212 -10.65 -2.37 -3.45
CA THR A 212 -9.55 -1.56 -3.98
C THR A 212 -8.26 -2.38 -4.13
N GLY A 213 -7.17 -1.71 -4.52
CA GLY A 213 -5.89 -2.35 -4.84
C GLY A 213 -5.80 -2.84 -6.30
N SER A 214 -4.72 -3.54 -6.63
CA SER A 214 -4.46 -4.06 -7.98
C SER A 214 -5.38 -5.22 -8.37
N GLY A 215 -5.80 -6.05 -7.41
CA GLY A 215 -6.73 -7.17 -7.59
C GLY A 215 -8.22 -6.80 -7.53
N ARG A 216 -8.56 -5.52 -7.37
CA ARG A 216 -9.91 -5.05 -7.02
C ARG A 216 -11.07 -5.55 -7.89
N TYR A 217 -10.87 -5.65 -9.20
CA TYR A 217 -11.93 -6.08 -10.12
C TYR A 217 -12.19 -7.58 -10.00
N LEU A 218 -11.13 -8.38 -10.02
CA LEU A 218 -11.21 -9.82 -9.78
C LEU A 218 -11.88 -10.12 -8.44
N THR A 219 -11.47 -9.41 -7.38
CA THR A 219 -12.07 -9.56 -6.05
C THR A 219 -13.52 -9.11 -6.03
N ALA A 220 -13.85 -8.01 -6.70
CA ALA A 220 -15.23 -7.51 -6.76
C ALA A 220 -16.18 -8.53 -7.40
N ASP A 221 -15.77 -9.11 -8.53
CA ASP A 221 -16.56 -10.12 -9.22
C ASP A 221 -16.73 -11.37 -8.35
N PHE A 222 -15.68 -11.77 -7.63
CA PHE A 222 -15.69 -12.93 -6.75
C PHE A 222 -16.61 -12.78 -5.53
N VAL A 223 -16.60 -11.61 -4.87
CA VAL A 223 -17.39 -11.37 -3.63
C VAL A 223 -18.75 -10.71 -3.88
N GLY A 224 -19.01 -10.27 -5.11
CA GLY A 224 -20.17 -9.46 -5.46
C GLY A 224 -20.13 -8.07 -4.85
N ALA A 225 -19.00 -7.36 -5.00
CA ALA A 225 -18.83 -6.05 -4.36
C ALA A 225 -19.75 -4.97 -4.93
N ASP A 226 -20.29 -4.12 -4.05
CA ASP A 226 -21.16 -2.99 -4.43
C ASP A 226 -20.38 -1.85 -5.10
N LEU A 227 -19.09 -1.72 -4.76
CA LEU A 227 -18.27 -0.62 -5.19
C LEU A 227 -16.81 -1.03 -5.43
N VAL A 228 -16.29 -0.66 -6.60
CA VAL A 228 -14.86 -0.80 -6.92
C VAL A 228 -14.24 0.58 -6.99
N ARG A 229 -13.16 0.82 -6.23
CA ARG A 229 -12.46 2.12 -6.18
C ARG A 229 -10.97 1.99 -6.41
N ASN A 230 -10.41 3.03 -7.03
CA ASN A 230 -8.97 3.16 -7.18
C ASN A 230 -8.34 3.33 -5.78
N GLU A 231 -7.19 2.68 -5.59
CA GLU A 231 -6.40 2.72 -4.37
C GLU A 231 -6.02 4.14 -3.96
N ILE A 232 -5.68 5.02 -4.92
CA ILE A 232 -5.34 6.42 -4.64
C ILE A 232 -6.52 7.13 -3.96
N THR A 233 -7.73 6.98 -4.50
CA THR A 233 -8.95 7.57 -3.92
C THR A 233 -9.27 6.94 -2.57
N ALA A 234 -9.14 5.62 -2.42
CA ALA A 234 -9.41 4.94 -1.17
C ALA A 234 -8.44 5.39 -0.06
N GLN A 235 -7.13 5.36 -0.32
CA GLN A 235 -6.08 5.89 0.57
C GLN A 235 -6.36 7.33 0.97
N ALA A 236 -6.61 8.22 0.01
CA ALA A 236 -6.90 9.62 0.27
C ALA A 236 -8.16 9.81 1.12
N THR A 237 -9.23 9.06 0.84
CA THR A 237 -10.48 9.12 1.63
C THR A 237 -10.23 8.71 3.09
N ALA A 238 -9.46 7.64 3.31
CA ALA A 238 -9.11 7.20 4.65
C ALA A 238 -8.21 8.20 5.38
N ALA A 239 -7.23 8.78 4.70
CA ALA A 239 -6.32 9.77 5.26
C ALA A 239 -7.07 11.05 5.67
N VAL A 240 -7.88 11.62 4.77
CA VAL A 240 -8.70 12.82 5.03
C VAL A 240 -9.70 12.58 6.16
N TYR A 241 -10.20 11.36 6.30
CA TYR A 241 -11.08 11.00 7.41
C TYR A 241 -10.34 10.99 8.76
N ILE A 242 -9.09 10.54 8.78
CA ILE A 242 -8.25 10.49 9.98
C ILE A 242 -7.77 11.88 10.38
N ASP A 243 -7.27 12.64 9.40
CA ASP A 243 -6.88 14.03 9.57
C ASP A 243 -7.37 14.87 8.38
N PRO A 244 -8.37 15.74 8.59
CA PRO A 244 -8.88 16.60 7.53
C PRO A 244 -7.90 17.67 7.03
N ALA A 245 -6.78 17.88 7.72
CA ALA A 245 -5.70 18.80 7.35
C ALA A 245 -4.55 18.12 6.61
N VAL A 246 -4.59 16.79 6.41
CA VAL A 246 -3.55 16.08 5.66
C VAL A 246 -3.44 16.62 4.23
N ASP A 247 -2.20 16.95 3.83
CA ASP A 247 -1.88 17.45 2.49
C ASP A 247 -1.07 16.46 1.66
N THR A 248 -0.45 15.47 2.31
CA THR A 248 0.50 14.57 1.68
C THR A 248 0.40 13.17 2.26
N ILE A 249 0.35 12.17 1.39
CA ILE A 249 0.38 10.76 1.76
C ILE A 249 1.61 10.11 1.12
N PHE A 250 2.43 9.48 1.96
CA PHE A 250 3.43 8.51 1.53
C PHE A 250 2.95 7.11 1.87
N GLU A 251 2.73 6.30 0.84
CA GLU A 251 2.43 4.88 0.98
C GLU A 251 3.66 4.09 0.53
N ILE A 252 4.21 3.28 1.42
CA ILE A 252 5.37 2.43 1.13
C ILE A 252 4.89 0.98 1.13
N GLY A 253 4.57 0.51 -0.06
CA GLY A 253 4.13 -0.86 -0.30
C GLY A 253 5.30 -1.83 -0.40
N GLY A 254 4.96 -3.10 -0.63
CA GLY A 254 5.96 -4.16 -0.78
C GLY A 254 6.68 -4.15 -2.13
N GLN A 255 6.03 -3.71 -3.21
CA GLN A 255 6.59 -3.70 -4.58
C GLN A 255 6.53 -2.33 -5.25
N ASP A 256 5.70 -1.43 -4.73
CA ASP A 256 5.58 -0.06 -5.20
C ASP A 256 5.55 0.89 -4.00
N SER A 257 5.76 2.17 -4.28
CA SER A 257 5.53 3.25 -3.33
C SER A 257 4.79 4.39 -4.03
N LYS A 258 4.00 5.13 -3.25
CA LYS A 258 3.10 6.14 -3.76
C LYS A 258 3.26 7.43 -2.98
N TYR A 259 3.23 8.53 -3.71
CA TYR A 259 3.06 9.87 -3.21
C TYR A 259 1.68 10.37 -3.66
N ILE A 260 0.91 10.96 -2.76
CA ILE A 260 -0.39 11.55 -3.08
C ILE A 260 -0.44 12.94 -2.45
N SER A 261 -0.64 13.96 -3.28
CA SER A 261 -0.86 15.34 -2.85
C SER A 261 -2.35 15.62 -2.76
N ILE A 262 -2.75 16.23 -1.65
CA ILE A 262 -4.12 16.57 -1.31
C ILE A 262 -4.19 18.07 -1.08
N ASP A 263 -5.12 18.73 -1.77
CA ASP A 263 -5.52 20.11 -1.49
C ASP A 263 -7.02 20.16 -1.31
N ASN A 264 -7.48 20.90 -0.30
CA ASN A 264 -8.89 21.04 0.03
C ASN A 264 -9.63 19.69 0.11
N ARG A 265 -8.95 18.66 0.67
CA ARG A 265 -9.46 17.28 0.83
C ARG A 265 -9.68 16.52 -0.48
N VAL A 266 -9.12 17.01 -1.58
CA VAL A 266 -9.19 16.39 -2.91
C VAL A 266 -7.77 16.05 -3.37
N VAL A 267 -7.62 14.90 -4.01
CA VAL A 267 -6.35 14.53 -4.65
C VAL A 267 -6.09 15.47 -5.82
N VAL A 268 -4.99 16.22 -5.76
CA VAL A 268 -4.56 17.13 -6.83
C VAL A 268 -3.43 16.58 -7.67
N ASP A 269 -2.60 15.71 -7.08
CA ASP A 269 -1.51 15.04 -7.77
C ASP A 269 -1.19 13.69 -7.12
N PHE A 270 -0.61 12.77 -7.89
CA PHE A 270 -0.08 11.52 -7.34
C PHE A 270 1.02 10.94 -8.24
N GLU A 271 2.02 10.33 -7.61
CA GLU A 271 3.12 9.65 -8.28
C GLU A 271 3.29 8.24 -7.74
N MET A 272 3.67 7.30 -8.62
CA MET A 272 3.84 5.89 -8.27
C MET A 272 5.16 5.34 -8.80
N ASN A 273 6.02 4.85 -7.91
CA ASN A 273 7.19 4.08 -8.30
C ASN A 273 6.80 2.60 -8.42
N LYS A 274 6.63 2.10 -9.64
CA LYS A 274 6.25 0.69 -9.93
C LYS A 274 7.40 -0.19 -10.44
N VAL A 275 8.49 0.42 -10.88
CA VAL A 275 9.53 -0.27 -11.65
C VAL A 275 10.77 -0.54 -10.80
N CYS A 276 11.06 0.34 -9.84
CA CYS A 276 12.26 0.26 -9.04
C CYS A 276 11.94 -0.29 -7.65
N ALA A 277 12.67 -1.32 -7.22
CA ALA A 277 12.60 -1.81 -5.84
C ALA A 277 13.07 -0.77 -4.82
N ALA A 278 13.95 0.17 -5.23
CA ALA A 278 14.40 1.24 -4.35
C ALA A 278 13.21 2.05 -3.83
N GLY A 279 13.16 2.26 -2.51
CA GLY A 279 12.07 2.97 -1.85
C GLY A 279 10.80 2.14 -1.61
N THR A 280 10.88 0.80 -1.69
CA THR A 280 9.78 -0.11 -1.35
C THR A 280 10.20 -1.13 -0.29
N GLY A 281 9.25 -1.90 0.23
CA GLY A 281 9.50 -2.96 1.20
C GLY A 281 10.40 -4.09 0.68
N SER A 282 10.31 -4.44 -0.62
CA SER A 282 11.12 -5.52 -1.19
C SER A 282 12.62 -5.21 -1.17
N PHE A 283 13.01 -3.94 -1.32
CA PHE A 283 14.39 -3.55 -1.16
C PHE A 283 14.90 -3.81 0.26
N LEU A 284 14.10 -3.45 1.28
CA LEU A 284 14.48 -3.69 2.68
C LEU A 284 14.59 -5.19 2.98
N GLU A 285 13.68 -5.99 2.42
CA GLU A 285 13.71 -7.45 2.54
C GLU A 285 14.96 -8.05 1.88
N GLU A 286 15.31 -7.60 0.66
CA GLU A 286 16.53 -8.03 -0.03
C GLU A 286 17.81 -7.64 0.74
N GLN A 287 17.84 -6.44 1.34
CA GLN A 287 18.98 -6.04 2.18
C GLN A 287 19.07 -6.87 3.46
N ALA A 288 17.94 -7.16 4.10
CA ALA A 288 17.89 -7.99 5.29
C ALA A 288 18.41 -9.41 5.00
N GLU A 289 17.99 -10.00 3.89
CA GLU A 289 18.45 -11.32 3.43
C GLU A 289 19.95 -11.33 3.13
N LYS A 290 20.47 -10.32 2.42
CA LYS A 290 21.92 -10.19 2.14
C LYS A 290 22.77 -10.08 3.40
N LEU A 291 22.22 -9.49 4.46
CA LEU A 291 22.88 -9.30 5.74
C LEU A 291 22.63 -10.44 6.73
N ASP A 292 21.85 -11.47 6.33
CA ASP A 292 21.44 -12.59 7.18
C ASP A 292 20.77 -12.15 8.50
N ILE A 293 19.87 -11.16 8.39
CA ILE A 293 19.11 -10.61 9.53
C ILE A 293 17.61 -10.64 9.28
N SER A 294 16.83 -10.71 10.37
CA SER A 294 15.37 -10.65 10.31
C SER A 294 14.88 -9.23 9.98
N ILE A 295 14.12 -9.11 8.88
CA ILE A 295 13.45 -7.86 8.51
C ILE A 295 12.48 -7.37 9.59
N LYS A 296 11.79 -8.30 10.28
CA LYS A 296 10.78 -7.96 11.30
C LYS A 296 11.40 -7.66 12.66
N GLU A 297 12.39 -8.45 13.07
CA GLU A 297 12.88 -8.43 14.45
C GLU A 297 14.16 -7.62 14.66
N GLU A 298 15.01 -7.51 13.63
CA GLU A 298 16.39 -7.03 13.78
C GLU A 298 16.65 -5.76 12.96
N PHE A 299 16.20 -5.71 11.71
CA PHE A 299 16.55 -4.66 10.75
C PHE A 299 16.32 -3.25 11.30
N GLY A 300 15.12 -2.97 11.82
CA GLY A 300 14.77 -1.66 12.37
C GLY A 300 15.60 -1.29 13.62
N LYS A 301 15.91 -2.27 14.48
CA LYS A 301 16.70 -2.05 15.69
C LYS A 301 18.15 -1.73 15.34
N LEU A 302 18.75 -2.52 14.44
CA LEU A 302 20.11 -2.31 13.95
C LEU A 302 20.24 -0.95 13.25
N ALA A 303 19.28 -0.61 12.37
CA ALA A 303 19.26 0.67 11.67
C ALA A 303 19.16 1.87 12.63
N LEU A 304 18.39 1.76 13.71
CA LEU A 304 18.26 2.83 14.72
C LEU A 304 19.47 2.92 15.67
N SER A 305 20.21 1.82 15.86
CA SER A 305 21.43 1.77 16.67
C SER A 305 22.67 2.35 15.97
N ALA A 306 22.60 2.55 14.65
CA ALA A 306 23.69 3.12 13.88
C ALA A 306 23.93 4.58 14.25
N GLY A 307 25.19 4.94 14.54
CA GLY A 307 25.58 6.31 14.90
C GLY A 307 25.46 7.29 13.73
N GLU A 308 25.68 6.82 12.51
CA GLU A 308 25.52 7.58 11.27
C GLU A 308 25.13 6.66 10.10
N PRO A 309 24.37 7.15 9.11
CA PRO A 309 24.06 6.37 7.92
C PRO A 309 25.31 6.19 7.05
N VAL A 310 25.47 5.00 6.49
CA VAL A 310 26.48 4.77 5.45
C VAL A 310 26.07 5.54 4.19
N ARG A 311 27.02 6.24 3.55
CA ARG A 311 26.79 6.85 2.24
C ARG A 311 26.52 5.75 1.21
N MET A 312 25.26 5.52 0.90
CA MET A 312 24.88 4.73 -0.28
C MET A 312 25.10 5.58 -1.53
N GLY A 313 25.65 4.98 -2.58
CA GLY A 313 25.70 5.62 -3.90
C GLY A 313 24.31 5.65 -4.55
N GLU A 314 24.12 6.49 -5.56
CA GLU A 314 22.86 6.62 -6.33
C GLU A 314 22.60 5.45 -7.30
N ARG A 315 23.31 4.32 -7.13
CA ARG A 315 23.27 3.21 -8.10
C ARG A 315 22.09 2.27 -7.80
N CYS A 316 21.47 1.79 -8.87
CA CYS A 316 20.37 0.81 -8.80
C CYS A 316 20.79 -0.44 -8.02
N THR A 317 19.85 -1.00 -7.26
CA THR A 317 20.01 -2.14 -6.34
C THR A 317 20.59 -3.40 -6.97
N VAL A 318 20.49 -3.50 -8.30
CA VAL A 318 21.00 -4.59 -9.14
C VAL A 318 22.49 -4.43 -9.47
N PHE A 319 22.99 -3.20 -9.60
CA PHE A 319 24.37 -2.96 -10.02
C PHE A 319 25.30 -2.91 -8.80
N LYS A 320 25.98 -4.03 -8.56
CA LYS A 320 27.16 -4.12 -7.69
C LYS A 320 28.32 -3.31 -8.26
#